data_AF-A0A8I6B3Z7-F1
#
_entry.id   AF-A0A8I6B3Z7-F1
#
_cell.length_a   1.000
_cell.length_b   1.000
_cell.length_c   1.000
_cell.angle_alpha   90.00
_cell.angle_beta   90.00
_cell.angle_gamma   90.00
#
_symmetry.space_group_name_H-M   'P 1'
#
loop_
_entity.id
_entity.type
_entity.pdbx_description
1 polymer ?
#
loop_
_entity_poly.entity_id
_entity_poly.type
_entity_poly.pdbx_seq_one_letter_code
_entity_poly.pdbx_strand_id
1 'polypeptide(L)'
;MSPLIRSIVDITEVFNQYASQSCDGASLSKRELKNLLERELGDVLQKPHDPETVDLTLELLDRDCNGRVDFNEFLLFLFKIAQACY
;
A
#
# COMPACT_ATOMS: atom_id res chain seq x y z
N MET A 1 17.10 -8.64 16.84
CA MET A 1 15.76 -8.97 16.27
C MET A 1 15.93 -9.97 15.15
N SER A 2 14.99 -10.89 14.97
CA SER A 2 15.04 -11.80 13.81
C SER A 2 14.78 -11.03 12.51
N PRO A 3 15.33 -11.46 11.37
CA PRO A 3 15.13 -10.79 10.08
C PRO A 3 13.65 -10.63 9.72
N LEU A 4 12.85 -11.66 9.99
CA LEU A 4 11.41 -11.66 9.72
C LEU A 4 10.65 -10.59 10.53
N ILE A 5 10.95 -10.48 11.84
CA ILE A 5 10.31 -9.47 12.69
C ILE A 5 10.76 -8.06 12.27
N ARG A 6 11.99 -7.90 11.80
CA ARG A 6 12.47 -6.63 11.26
C ARG A 6 11.68 -6.23 10.01
N SER A 7 11.49 -7.13 9.05
CA SER A 7 10.69 -6.84 7.86
C SER A 7 9.25 -6.46 8.19
N ILE A 8 8.62 -7.09 9.19
CA ILE A 8 7.26 -6.73 9.62
C ILE A 8 7.22 -5.32 10.22
N VAL A 9 8.23 -4.96 11.03
CA VAL A 9 8.35 -3.60 11.58
C VAL A 9 8.55 -2.59 10.46
N ASP A 10 9.46 -2.88 9.52
CA ASP A 10 9.74 -1.99 8.38
C ASP A 10 8.47 -1.76 7.54
N ILE A 11 7.68 -2.81 7.24
CA ILE A 11 6.39 -2.70 6.54
C ILE A 11 5.41 -1.79 7.29
N THR A 12 5.35 -1.93 8.61
CA THR A 12 4.45 -1.14 9.47
C THR A 12 4.86 0.33 9.49
N GLU A 13 6.16 0.61 9.58
CA GLU A 13 6.69 1.97 9.55
C GLU A 13 6.42 2.66 8.20
N VAL A 14 6.65 1.96 7.09
CA VAL A 14 6.34 2.46 5.74
C VAL A 14 4.85 2.83 5.67
N PHE A 15 3.94 1.93 6.04
CA PHE A 15 2.50 2.23 6.02
C PHE A 15 2.16 3.47 6.85
N ASN A 16 2.66 3.56 8.09
CA ASN A 16 2.39 4.69 8.97
C ASN A 16 2.95 6.01 8.43
N GLN A 17 4.09 6.01 7.73
CA GLN A 17 4.64 7.22 7.10
C GLN A 17 3.73 7.79 6.01
N TYR A 18 3.03 6.95 5.26
CA TYR A 18 2.07 7.39 4.25
C TYR A 18 0.69 7.67 4.87
N ALA A 19 0.24 6.87 5.83
CA ALA A 19 -1.07 7.04 6.48
C ALA A 19 -1.12 8.26 7.43
N SER A 20 0.02 8.65 8.02
CA SER A 20 0.11 9.85 8.88
C SER A 20 -0.04 11.17 8.12
N GLN A 21 0.02 11.15 6.79
CA GLN A 21 -0.34 12.31 5.96
C GLN A 21 -1.86 12.52 5.91
N SER A 22 -2.62 11.50 6.34
CA SER A 22 -4.07 11.51 6.33
C SER A 22 -4.58 12.06 7.66
N CYS A 23 -5.73 12.73 7.62
CA CYS A 23 -6.32 13.32 8.83
C CYS A 23 -6.73 12.29 9.89
N ASP A 24 -6.90 11.01 9.51
CA ASP A 24 -7.30 9.91 10.40
C ASP A 24 -6.12 9.04 10.88
N GLY A 25 -4.94 9.14 10.25
CA GLY A 25 -3.72 8.41 10.63
C GLY A 25 -3.80 6.87 10.56
N ALA A 26 -4.96 6.29 10.26
CA ALA A 26 -5.23 4.86 10.30
C ALA A 26 -5.45 4.21 8.93
N SER A 27 -5.52 5.02 7.86
CA SER A 27 -5.78 4.55 6.50
C SER A 27 -5.07 5.42 5.47
N LEU A 28 -4.86 4.86 4.29
CA LEU A 28 -4.35 5.57 3.12
C LEU A 28 -5.54 6.06 2.29
N SER A 29 -5.59 7.36 2.05
CA SER A 29 -6.42 7.93 0.99
C SER A 29 -5.87 7.55 -0.38
N LYS A 30 -6.68 7.69 -1.42
CA LYS A 30 -6.26 7.53 -2.82
C LYS A 30 -4.95 8.27 -3.15
N ARG A 31 -4.75 9.47 -2.59
CA ARG A 31 -3.54 10.28 -2.82
C ARG A 31 -2.31 9.66 -2.17
N GLU A 32 -2.44 9.13 -0.97
CA GLU A 32 -1.33 8.52 -0.24
C GLU A 32 -0.99 7.15 -0.79
N LEU A 33 -2.01 6.37 -1.15
CA LEU A 33 -1.83 5.12 -1.88
C LEU A 33 -1.04 5.38 -3.15
N LYS A 34 -1.40 6.39 -3.95
CA LYS A 34 -0.64 6.78 -5.14
C LYS A 34 0.84 7.04 -4.82
N ASN A 35 1.13 7.85 -3.80
CA ASN A 35 2.50 8.20 -3.43
C ASN A 35 3.31 6.98 -2.95
N LEU A 36 2.68 6.09 -2.18
CA LEU A 36 3.28 4.82 -1.75
C LEU A 36 3.60 3.93 -2.95
N LEU A 37 2.62 3.76 -3.86
CA LEU A 37 2.77 2.98 -5.08
C LEU A 37 3.89 3.52 -5.98
N GLU A 38 3.96 4.84 -6.16
CA GLU A 38 5.00 5.48 -6.98
C GLU A 38 6.40 5.35 -6.37
N ARG A 39 6.54 5.43 -5.03
CA ARG A 39 7.84 5.41 -4.35
C ARG A 39 8.37 4.02 -4.03
N GLU A 40 7.53 3.17 -3.47
CA GLU A 40 7.93 1.85 -2.97
C GLU A 40 7.75 0.76 -4.02
N LEU A 41 6.77 0.93 -4.92
CA LEU A 41 6.34 -0.10 -5.88
C LEU A 41 6.43 0.38 -7.33
N GLY A 42 7.13 1.50 -7.59
CA GLY A 42 7.29 2.07 -8.92
C GLY A 42 7.93 1.10 -9.92
N ASP A 43 8.83 0.24 -9.44
CA ASP A 43 9.49 -0.79 -10.26
C ASP A 43 8.60 -2.03 -10.50
N VAL A 44 7.63 -2.28 -9.61
CA VAL A 44 6.69 -3.41 -9.70
C VAL A 44 5.49 -3.05 -10.58
N LEU A 45 5.06 -1.80 -10.54
CA LEU A 45 3.96 -1.29 -11.34
C LEU A 45 4.44 -0.96 -12.75
N GLN A 46 3.83 -1.55 -13.78
CA GLN A 46 4.18 -1.23 -15.17
C GLN A 46 3.97 0.25 -15.53
N LYS A 47 3.05 0.95 -14.85
CA LYS A 47 2.72 2.37 -15.07
C LYS A 47 2.33 3.09 -13.76
N PRO A 48 3.28 3.44 -12.90
CA PRO A 48 2.99 4.02 -11.59
C PRO A 48 2.36 5.44 -11.67
N HIS A 49 2.60 6.18 -12.75
CA HIS A 49 2.06 7.53 -12.95
C HIS A 49 0.66 7.57 -13.59
N ASP A 50 0.13 6.42 -14.00
CA ASP A 50 -1.14 6.34 -14.68
C ASP A 50 -2.30 6.40 -13.67
N PRO A 51 -3.21 7.39 -13.76
CA PRO A 51 -4.28 7.55 -12.80
C PRO A 51 -5.26 6.37 -12.79
N GLU A 52 -5.49 5.72 -13.94
CA GLU A 52 -6.32 4.51 -13.99
C GLU A 52 -5.69 3.35 -13.22
N THR A 53 -4.37 3.19 -13.27
CA THR A 53 -3.66 2.15 -12.51
C THR A 53 -3.81 2.32 -11.01
N VAL A 54 -3.79 3.56 -10.51
CA VAL A 54 -4.04 3.86 -9.09
C VAL A 54 -5.49 3.57 -8.72
N ASP A 55 -6.45 3.96 -9.57
CA ASP A 55 -7.87 3.70 -9.35
C ASP A 55 -8.18 2.21 -9.30
N LEU A 56 -7.69 1.43 -10.27
CA LEU A 56 -7.81 -0.02 -10.29
C LEU A 56 -7.14 -0.66 -9.06
N THR A 57 -5.98 -0.16 -8.65
CA THR A 57 -5.28 -0.68 -7.47
C THR A 57 -6.07 -0.37 -6.20
N LEU A 58 -6.64 0.83 -6.07
CA LEU A 58 -7.53 1.19 -4.96
C LEU A 58 -8.75 0.27 -4.94
N GLU A 59 -9.46 0.09 -6.05
CA GLU A 59 -10.63 -0.81 -6.14
C GLU A 59 -10.29 -2.27 -5.82
N LEU A 60 -9.08 -2.71 -6.14
CA LEU A 60 -8.62 -4.07 -5.81
C LEU A 60 -8.26 -4.26 -4.33
N LEU A 61 -7.94 -3.17 -3.65
CA LEU A 61 -7.48 -3.14 -2.26
C LEU A 61 -8.59 -2.83 -1.27
N ASP A 62 -9.44 -1.87 -1.62
CA ASP A 62 -10.59 -1.37 -0.87
C ASP A 62 -11.70 -2.44 -0.90
N ARG A 63 -11.64 -3.37 0.06
CA ARG A 63 -12.55 -4.51 0.15
C ARG A 63 -13.86 -4.15 0.83
N ASP A 64 -13.84 -3.16 1.71
CA ASP A 64 -15.03 -2.66 2.37
C ASP A 64 -15.71 -1.51 1.59
N CYS A 65 -15.12 -1.09 0.47
CA CYS A 65 -15.59 -0.06 -0.44
C CYS A 65 -15.74 1.30 0.26
N ASN A 66 -14.87 1.60 1.24
CA ASN A 66 -14.89 2.85 1.99
C ASN A 66 -14.09 3.99 1.29
N GLY A 67 -13.43 3.68 0.17
CA GLY A 67 -12.63 4.60 -0.64
C GLY A 67 -11.21 4.87 -0.08
N ARG A 68 -10.76 4.05 0.87
CA ARG A 68 -9.47 4.13 1.57
C ARG A 68 -8.87 2.73 1.70
N VAL A 69 -7.59 2.67 2.03
CA VAL A 69 -6.89 1.40 2.28
C VAL A 69 -6.43 1.36 3.73
N ASP A 70 -6.97 0.43 4.50
CA ASP A 70 -6.52 0.18 5.87
C ASP A 70 -5.24 -0.68 5.92
N PHE A 71 -4.69 -0.88 7.12
CA PHE A 71 -3.48 -1.68 7.26
C PHE A 71 -3.66 -3.15 6.87
N ASN A 72 -4.84 -3.74 7.07
CA ASN A 72 -5.12 -5.13 6.71
C ASN A 72 -5.19 -5.29 5.18
N GLU A 73 -5.85 -4.36 4.50
CA GLU A 73 -5.93 -4.31 3.03
C GLU A 73 -4.55 -4.12 2.41
N PHE A 74 -3.73 -3.25 3.01
CA PHE A 74 -2.34 -3.07 2.62
C PHE A 74 -1.50 -4.35 2.81
N LEU A 75 -1.65 -5.07 3.92
CA LEU A 75 -0.94 -6.35 4.12
C LEU A 75 -1.35 -7.39 3.08
N LEU A 76 -2.65 -7.49 2.76
CA LEU A 76 -3.14 -8.38 1.71
C LEU A 76 -2.54 -8.06 0.35
N PHE A 77 -2.31 -6.79 0.05
CA PHE A 77 -1.59 -6.36 -1.15
C PHE A 77 -0.17 -6.90 -1.21
N LEU A 78 0.58 -6.69 -0.13
CA LEU A 78 1.97 -7.12 -0.04
C LEU A 78 2.08 -8.63 -0.18
N PHE A 79 1.13 -9.38 0.38
CA PHE A 79 1.07 -10.82 0.16
C PHE A 79 0.83 -11.20 -1.30
N LYS A 80 -0.06 -10.49 -2.01
CA LYS A 80 -0.27 -10.73 -3.45
C LYS A 80 0.98 -10.42 -4.27
N ILE A 81 1.69 -9.33 -3.95
CA ILE A 81 2.96 -8.99 -4.61
C ILE A 81 4.01 -10.07 -4.31
N ALA A 82 4.16 -10.47 -3.05
CA ALA A 82 5.09 -11.52 -2.66
C ALA A 82 4.79 -12.86 -3.38
N GLN A 83 3.51 -13.19 -3.57
CA GLN A 83 3.09 -14.35 -4.38
C GLN A 83 3.41 -14.19 -5.87
N ALA A 84 3.31 -12.99 -6.43
CA ALA A 84 3.65 -12.74 -7.83
C ALA A 84 5.16 -12.73 -8.10
N CYS A 85 5.97 -12.44 -7.07
CA CYS A 85 7.43 -12.43 -7.15
C CYS A 85 8.09 -13.80 -6.88
N TYR A 86 7.33 -14.82 -6.47
CA TYR A 86 7.78 -16.19 -6.24
C TYR A 86 7.56 -17.07 -7.47
#